data_AF-A0A2G6KD11-F1
#
_entry.id   AF-A0A2G6KD11-F1
#
_cell.length_a   1.000
_cell.length_b   1.000
_cell.length_c   1.000
_cell.angle_alpha   90.00
_cell.angle_beta   90.00
_cell.angle_gamma   90.00
#
_symmetry.space_group_name_H-M   'P 1'
#
loop_
_entity.id
_entity.type
_entity.pdbx_description
1 polymer ?
#
loop_
_entity_poly.entity_id
_entity_poly.type
_entity_poly.pdbx_seq_one_letter_code
_entity_poly.pdbx_strand_id
1 'polypeptide(L)'
;MVRRHGGRRIERSALTALVPVAILIPFWLIALAAIWLIVRLFADLAYWTIPIGWLAIGVILFIPTIQVNVLSLLLGARRLHTSEYDAIIPSWTTLIRTTGFAPDRFEIRIIDSDELNAFACGGRLVVVTTFALHRLTRHQLSGVLAHELSHHLGFHTVALTLSHWLSIP
;
A
#
# COMPACT_ATOMS: atom_id res chain seq x y z
N MET A 1 -14.04 29.51 -21.25
CA MET A 1 -14.84 29.04 -20.10
C MET A 1 -15.20 27.57 -20.34
N VAL A 2 -14.38 26.63 -19.85
CA VAL A 2 -14.54 25.18 -20.13
C VAL A 2 -15.23 24.53 -18.94
N ARG A 3 -16.50 24.12 -19.11
CA ARG A 3 -17.25 23.34 -18.13
C ARG A 3 -16.69 21.92 -18.04
N ARG A 4 -15.96 21.59 -16.98
CA ARG A 4 -15.62 20.21 -16.62
C ARG A 4 -16.82 19.55 -15.94
N HIS A 5 -17.52 18.66 -16.64
CA HIS A 5 -18.42 17.69 -16.01
C HIS A 5 -17.59 16.50 -15.51
N GLY A 6 -17.03 16.62 -14.32
CA GLY A 6 -16.40 15.51 -13.59
C GLY A 6 -17.46 14.64 -12.92
N GLY A 7 -18.25 13.91 -13.71
CA GLY A 7 -19.17 12.91 -13.19
C GLY A 7 -18.37 11.77 -12.56
N ARG A 8 -18.60 11.52 -11.26
CA ARG A 8 -18.03 10.42 -10.47
C ARG A 8 -18.32 9.05 -11.12
N ARG A 9 -17.49 8.61 -12.06
CA ARG A 9 -17.26 7.18 -12.30
C ARG A 9 -16.43 6.68 -11.12
N ILE A 10 -17.08 6.37 -10.00
CA ILE A 10 -16.52 5.40 -9.07
C ILE A 10 -16.52 4.09 -9.88
N GLU A 11 -15.34 3.74 -10.37
CA GLU A 11 -15.10 2.73 -11.40
C GLU A 11 -15.67 1.38 -10.94
N ARG A 12 -16.45 0.72 -11.80
CA ARG A 12 -16.93 -0.65 -11.56
C ARG A 12 -15.79 -1.59 -11.14
N SER A 13 -14.59 -1.35 -11.64
CA SER A 13 -13.34 -2.03 -11.28
C SER A 13 -13.02 -1.98 -9.79
N ALA A 14 -13.26 -0.84 -9.12
CA ALA A 14 -13.03 -0.68 -7.69
C ALA A 14 -14.03 -1.51 -6.87
N LEU A 15 -15.30 -1.57 -7.30
CA LEU A 15 -16.32 -2.39 -6.66
C LEU A 15 -16.06 -3.88 -6.84
N THR A 16 -15.64 -4.31 -8.03
CA THR A 16 -15.29 -5.71 -8.28
C THR A 16 -14.08 -6.17 -7.45
N ALA A 17 -13.14 -5.27 -7.14
CA ALA A 17 -12.01 -5.59 -6.29
C ALA A 17 -12.43 -5.94 -4.84
N LEU A 18 -13.59 -5.46 -4.37
CA LEU A 18 -14.10 -5.72 -3.02
C LEU A 18 -14.95 -6.99 -2.90
N VAL A 19 -15.34 -7.59 -4.02
CA VAL A 19 -16.15 -8.82 -4.03
C VAL A 19 -15.49 -9.96 -3.23
N PRO A 20 -14.19 -10.25 -3.39
CA PRO A 20 -13.52 -11.26 -2.58
C PRO A 20 -13.56 -10.96 -1.07
N VAL A 21 -13.40 -9.69 -0.70
CA VAL A 21 -13.47 -9.24 0.71
C VAL A 21 -14.86 -9.53 1.28
N ALA A 22 -15.92 -9.21 0.53
CA ALA A 22 -17.30 -9.46 0.96
C ALA A 22 -17.60 -10.95 1.15
N ILE A 23 -17.07 -11.81 0.27
CA ILE A 23 -17.21 -13.27 0.36
C ILE A 23 -16.55 -13.82 1.62
N LEU A 24 -15.47 -13.21 2.10
CA LEU A 24 -14.75 -13.64 3.31
C LEU A 24 -15.46 -13.29 4.62
N ILE A 25 -16.34 -12.27 4.65
CA ILE A 25 -17.01 -11.78 5.86
C ILE A 25 -17.71 -12.90 6.67
N PRO A 26 -18.56 -13.77 6.08
CA PRO A 26 -19.22 -14.82 6.87
C PRO A 26 -18.23 -15.81 7.49
N PHE A 27 -17.18 -16.20 6.77
CA PHE A 27 -16.15 -17.10 7.28
C PHE A 27 -15.33 -16.46 8.41
N TRP A 28 -14.97 -15.19 8.23
CA TRP A 28 -14.28 -14.40 9.25
C TRP A 28 -15.12 -14.26 10.53
N LEU A 29 -16.43 -14.01 10.42
CA LEU A 29 -17.31 -13.97 11.60
C LEU A 29 -17.39 -15.34 12.30
N ILE A 30 -17.45 -16.44 11.55
CA ILE A 30 -17.46 -17.79 12.15
C ILE A 30 -16.14 -18.07 12.87
N ALA A 31 -14.99 -17.74 12.27
CA ALA A 31 -13.68 -17.90 12.89
C ALA A 31 -13.56 -17.08 14.19
N LEU A 32 -13.99 -15.82 14.17
CA LEU A 32 -14.02 -14.98 15.37
C LEU A 32 -15.00 -15.48 16.43
N ALA A 33 -16.10 -16.12 16.04
CA ALA A 33 -17.02 -16.76 16.99
C ALA A 33 -16.34 -17.93 17.73
N ALA A 34 -15.49 -18.71 17.05
CA ALA A 34 -14.69 -19.75 17.69
C ALA A 34 -13.69 -19.16 18.70
N ILE A 35 -12.99 -18.08 18.34
CA ILE A 35 -12.09 -17.37 19.26
C ILE A 35 -12.86 -16.80 20.45
N TRP A 36 -14.01 -16.16 20.22
CA TRP A 36 -14.85 -15.62 21.27
C TRP A 36 -15.35 -16.70 22.25
N LEU A 37 -15.73 -17.89 21.75
CA LEU A 37 -16.14 -19.02 22.59
C LEU A 37 -15.06 -19.46 23.59
N ILE A 38 -13.77 -19.30 23.23
CA ILE A 38 -12.65 -19.57 24.14
C ILE A 38 -12.48 -18.41 25.10
N VAL A 39 -12.48 -17.17 24.62
CA VAL A 39 -12.31 -15.96 25.44
C VAL A 39 -13.37 -15.86 26.53
N ARG A 40 -14.64 -16.20 26.20
CA ARG A 40 -15.75 -16.15 27.16
C ARG A 40 -15.63 -17.11 28.34
N LEU A 41 -14.74 -18.12 28.26
CA LEU A 41 -14.44 -19.00 29.39
C LEU A 41 -13.68 -18.28 30.50
N PHE A 42 -13.01 -17.17 30.17
CA PHE A 42 -12.16 -16.40 31.08
C PHE A 42 -12.71 -14.99 31.37
N ALA A 43 -13.49 -14.40 30.46
CA ALA A 43 -14.02 -13.05 30.61
C ALA A 43 -15.43 -12.92 30.01
N ASP A 44 -16.35 -12.25 30.71
CA ASP A 44 -17.70 -12.02 30.20
C ASP A 44 -17.74 -10.81 29.24
N LEU A 45 -17.38 -11.07 27.99
CA LEU A 45 -17.35 -10.07 26.92
C LEU A 45 -18.43 -10.38 25.87
N ALA A 46 -19.11 -9.33 25.40
CA ALA A 46 -20.05 -9.46 24.29
C ALA A 46 -19.31 -9.87 23.00
N TYR A 47 -19.91 -10.75 22.19
CA TYR A 47 -19.31 -11.26 20.96
C TYR A 47 -18.74 -10.17 20.05
N TRP A 48 -19.49 -9.09 19.83
CA TRP A 48 -19.10 -7.98 18.95
C TRP A 48 -17.83 -7.25 19.36
N THR A 49 -17.38 -7.38 20.61
CA THR A 49 -16.10 -6.78 21.05
C THR A 49 -14.91 -7.34 20.28
N ILE A 50 -14.94 -8.63 19.92
CA ILE A 50 -13.84 -9.30 19.21
C ILE A 50 -13.75 -8.83 17.75
N PRO A 51 -14.81 -8.90 16.91
CA PRO A 51 -14.78 -8.35 15.55
C PRO A 51 -14.45 -6.86 15.50
N ILE A 52 -15.01 -6.04 16.40
CA ILE A 52 -14.74 -4.59 16.41
C ILE A 52 -13.28 -4.34 16.77
N GLY A 53 -12.74 -5.03 17.77
CA GLY A 53 -11.33 -4.96 18.14
C GLY A 53 -10.41 -5.39 16.99
N TRP A 54 -10.75 -6.48 16.30
CA TRP A 54 -10.01 -6.98 15.14
C TRP A 54 -9.96 -5.97 13.99
N LEU A 55 -11.11 -5.35 13.66
CA LEU A 55 -11.17 -4.30 12.65
C LEU A 55 -10.40 -3.06 13.07
N ALA A 56 -10.47 -2.67 14.35
CA ALA A 56 -9.71 -1.54 14.89
C ALA A 56 -8.20 -1.77 14.77
N ILE A 57 -7.71 -2.99 15.03
CA ILE A 57 -6.30 -3.35 14.79
C ILE A 57 -5.98 -3.28 13.30
N GLY A 58 -6.89 -3.73 12.42
CA GLY A 58 -6.72 -3.65 10.97
C GLY A 58 -6.51 -2.23 10.45
N VAL A 59 -7.08 -1.20 11.10
CA VAL A 59 -6.86 0.21 10.73
C VAL A 59 -5.37 0.59 10.82
N ILE A 60 -4.62 -0.05 11.74
CA ILE A 60 -3.17 0.18 11.91
C ILE A 60 -2.41 -0.13 10.61
N LEU A 61 -2.87 -1.09 9.80
CA LEU A 61 -2.27 -1.46 8.51
C LEU A 61 -2.39 -0.36 7.45
N PHE A 62 -3.27 0.62 7.65
CA PHE A 62 -3.43 1.78 6.78
C PHE A 62 -2.69 3.02 7.30
N ILE A 63 -2.03 2.91 8.46
CA ILE A 63 -1.22 4.00 9.00
C ILE A 63 0.07 4.11 8.18
N PRO A 64 0.38 5.30 7.63
CA PRO A 64 1.50 5.50 6.71
C PRO A 64 2.84 5.03 7.27
N THR A 65 3.11 5.42 8.51
CA THR A 65 4.34 5.12 9.22
C THR A 65 4.50 3.62 9.41
N ILE A 66 3.40 2.90 9.71
CA ILE A 66 3.42 1.45 9.88
C ILE A 66 3.69 0.77 8.55
N GLN A 67 2.98 1.17 7.49
CA GLN A 67 3.17 0.62 6.15
C GLN A 67 4.61 0.76 5.68
N VAL A 68 5.16 1.99 5.73
CA VAL A 68 6.53 2.25 5.28
C VAL A 68 7.52 1.44 6.11
N ASN A 69 7.43 1.44 7.43
CA ASN A 69 8.41 0.76 8.27
C ASN A 69 8.34 -0.76 8.15
N VAL A 70 7.14 -1.35 8.21
CA VAL A 70 6.95 -2.80 8.12
C VAL A 70 7.33 -3.30 6.73
N LEU A 71 6.87 -2.66 5.66
CA LEU A 71 7.22 -3.08 4.29
C LEU A 71 8.70 -2.86 4.01
N SER A 72 9.30 -1.75 4.48
CA SER A 72 10.75 -1.55 4.32
C SER A 72 11.52 -2.69 5.00
N LEU A 73 11.12 -3.09 6.21
CA LEU A 73 11.76 -4.20 6.92
C LEU A 73 11.59 -5.53 6.18
N LEU A 74 10.37 -5.87 5.76
CA LEU A 74 10.08 -7.13 5.07
C LEU A 74 10.80 -7.26 3.74
N LEU A 75 10.98 -6.14 3.03
CA LEU A 75 11.66 -6.09 1.74
C LEU A 75 13.18 -5.91 1.87
N GLY A 76 13.71 -5.71 3.08
CA GLY A 76 15.12 -5.35 3.30
C GLY A 76 15.48 -3.99 2.69
N ALA A 77 14.50 -3.10 2.52
CA ALA A 77 14.71 -1.79 1.92
C ALA A 77 15.21 -0.79 2.96
N ARG A 78 16.27 -0.05 2.61
CA ARG A 78 16.91 0.96 3.45
C ARG A 78 16.55 2.38 3.02
N ARG A 79 16.86 3.34 3.90
CA ARG A 79 16.79 4.77 3.55
C ARG A 79 17.86 5.11 2.51
N LEU A 80 17.59 6.16 1.74
CA LEU A 80 18.55 6.70 0.78
C LEU A 80 19.76 7.29 1.51
N HIS A 81 20.94 7.07 0.95
CA HIS A 81 22.13 7.87 1.26
C HIS A 81 22.04 9.25 0.59
N THR A 82 22.83 10.21 1.05
CA THR A 82 22.79 11.60 0.53
C THR A 82 23.04 11.68 -0.98
N SER A 83 24.01 10.92 -1.50
CA SER A 83 24.30 10.86 -2.93
C SER A 83 23.15 10.27 -3.76
N GLU A 84 22.47 9.26 -3.21
CA GLU A 84 21.33 8.60 -3.84
C GLU A 84 20.10 9.51 -3.88
N TYR A 85 19.91 10.30 -2.82
CA TYR A 85 18.87 11.31 -2.74
C TYR A 85 19.03 12.34 -3.86
N ASP A 86 20.23 12.88 -4.03
CA ASP A 86 20.52 13.88 -5.08
C ASP A 86 20.32 13.31 -6.50
N ALA A 87 20.55 12.00 -6.69
CA ALA A 87 20.31 11.32 -7.96
C ALA A 87 18.81 11.14 -8.27
N ILE A 88 17.99 10.78 -7.28
CA ILE A 88 16.56 10.46 -7.45
C ILE A 88 15.68 11.71 -7.53
N ILE A 89 15.99 12.73 -6.72
CA ILE A 89 15.08 13.86 -6.49
C ILE A 89 14.65 14.58 -7.76
N PRO A 90 15.54 14.91 -8.72
CA PRO A 90 15.12 15.62 -9.94
C PRO A 90 14.07 14.84 -10.75
N SER A 91 14.27 13.53 -10.90
CA SER A 91 13.33 12.64 -11.59
C SER A 91 12.02 12.51 -10.82
N TRP A 92 12.11 12.36 -9.50
CA TRP A 92 10.94 12.24 -8.63
C TRP A 92 10.08 13.51 -8.59
N THR A 93 10.68 14.69 -8.42
CA THR A 93 9.97 15.97 -8.40
C THR A 93 9.27 16.23 -9.73
N THR A 94 9.92 15.89 -10.85
CA THR A 94 9.31 16.00 -12.18
C THR A 94 8.08 15.11 -12.27
N LEU A 95 8.20 13.85 -11.84
CA LEU A 95 7.10 12.88 -11.86
C LEU A 95 5.91 13.34 -11.01
N ILE A 96 6.15 13.71 -9.75
CA ILE A 96 5.08 14.15 -8.84
C ILE A 96 4.37 15.40 -9.36
N ARG A 97 5.11 16.35 -9.94
CA ARG A 97 4.51 17.54 -10.57
C ARG A 97 3.63 17.17 -11.76
N THR A 98 4.02 16.17 -12.55
CA THR A 98 3.22 15.74 -13.71
C THR A 98 1.98 14.93 -13.33
N THR A 99 2.02 14.18 -12.22
CA THR A 99 0.88 13.37 -11.76
C THR A 99 -0.07 14.14 -10.84
N GLY A 100 0.37 15.25 -10.25
CA GLY A 100 -0.44 16.07 -9.34
C GLY A 100 -0.56 15.48 -7.93
N PHE A 101 0.31 14.54 -7.54
CA PHE A 101 0.35 14.04 -6.17
C PHE A 101 0.98 15.04 -5.20
N ALA A 102 0.63 14.91 -3.92
CA ALA A 102 1.31 15.66 -2.87
C ALA A 102 2.77 15.18 -2.76
N PRO A 103 3.75 16.08 -2.55
CA PRO A 103 5.18 15.72 -2.48
C PRO A 103 5.53 14.71 -1.39
N ASP A 104 4.77 14.71 -0.30
CA ASP A 104 4.92 13.85 0.89
C ASP A 104 4.05 12.59 0.82
N ARG A 105 3.33 12.36 -0.29
CA ARG A 105 2.42 11.22 -0.43
C ARG A 105 3.15 9.88 -0.39
N PHE A 106 4.36 9.84 -0.93
CA PHE A 106 5.16 8.62 -0.99
C PHE A 106 6.53 8.82 -0.35
N GLU A 107 7.01 7.75 0.27
CA GLU A 107 8.35 7.65 0.81
C GLU A 107 9.17 6.69 -0.05
N ILE A 108 10.37 7.12 -0.42
CA ILE A 108 11.27 6.34 -1.27
C ILE A 108 12.24 5.54 -0.39
N ARG A 109 12.51 4.31 -0.78
CA ARG A 109 13.51 3.42 -0.18
C ARG A 109 14.35 2.73 -1.25
N ILE A 110 15.53 2.27 -0.86
CA ILE A 110 16.48 1.60 -1.73
C ILE A 110 16.63 0.14 -1.31
N ILE A 111 16.65 -0.76 -2.28
CA ILE A 111 17.13 -2.13 -2.11
C ILE A 111 18.49 -2.25 -2.80
N ASP A 112 19.46 -2.80 -2.09
CA ASP A 112 20.76 -3.14 -2.66
C ASP A 112 20.60 -4.38 -3.55
N SER A 113 20.59 -4.17 -4.86
CA SER A 113 20.41 -5.21 -5.87
C SER A 113 21.04 -4.78 -7.20
N ASP A 114 21.56 -5.75 -7.94
CA ASP A 114 22.11 -5.66 -9.28
C ASP A 114 21.04 -5.87 -10.38
N GLU A 115 19.79 -6.09 -10.01
CA GLU A 115 18.67 -6.19 -10.93
C GLU A 115 17.98 -4.84 -11.15
N LEU A 116 17.56 -4.59 -12.39
CA LEU A 116 16.79 -3.41 -12.73
C LEU A 116 15.37 -3.53 -12.17
N ASN A 117 15.06 -2.80 -11.11
CA ASN A 117 13.71 -2.80 -10.54
C ASN A 117 13.37 -1.48 -9.85
N ALA A 118 12.10 -1.09 -9.96
CA ALA A 118 11.46 -0.09 -9.13
C ALA A 118 9.98 -0.49 -9.01
N PHE A 119 9.37 -0.32 -7.84
CA PHE A 119 7.96 -0.68 -7.65
C PHE A 119 7.34 0.10 -6.50
N ALA A 120 6.02 0.24 -6.52
CA ALA A 120 5.28 0.89 -5.44
C ALA A 120 4.49 -0.15 -4.63
N CYS A 121 4.54 -0.06 -3.30
CA CYS A 121 3.85 -0.96 -2.39
C CYS A 121 3.23 -0.21 -1.20
N GLY A 122 2.20 -0.82 -0.58
CA GLY A 122 1.52 -0.24 0.59
C GLY A 122 0.85 1.12 0.35
N GLY A 123 0.65 1.54 -0.89
CA GLY A 123 0.04 2.84 -1.25
C GLY A 123 0.87 4.08 -0.93
N ARG A 124 2.00 3.95 -0.23
CA ARG A 124 2.89 5.05 0.18
C ARG A 124 4.38 4.76 0.05
N LEU A 125 4.79 3.51 -0.15
CA LEU A 125 6.20 3.18 -0.28
C LEU A 125 6.55 3.00 -1.76
N VAL A 126 7.62 3.63 -2.21
CA VAL A 126 8.24 3.40 -3.51
C VAL A 126 9.64 2.86 -3.27
N VAL A 127 9.94 1.72 -3.87
CA VAL A 127 11.23 1.06 -3.73
C VAL A 127 11.96 1.11 -5.06
N VAL A 128 13.24 1.43 -5.03
CA VAL A 128 14.11 1.49 -6.22
C VAL A 128 15.39 0.70 -5.93
N THR A 129 15.87 -0.08 -6.88
CA THR A 129 17.15 -0.80 -6.69
C THR A 129 18.35 0.11 -6.92
N THR A 130 19.48 -0.21 -6.28
CA THR A 130 20.76 0.47 -6.55
C THR A 130 21.16 0.39 -8.02
N PHE A 131 20.87 -0.72 -8.71
CA PHE A 131 21.12 -0.84 -10.14
C PHE A 131 20.30 0.15 -10.95
N ALA A 132 18.99 0.24 -10.70
CA ALA A 132 18.12 1.18 -11.40
C ALA A 132 18.59 2.62 -11.18
N LEU A 133 18.98 2.96 -9.95
CA LEU A 133 19.46 4.29 -9.60
C LEU A 133 20.78 4.66 -10.30
N HIS A 134 21.74 3.73 -10.37
CA HIS A 134 23.08 4.01 -10.89
C HIS A 134 23.21 3.81 -12.40
N ARG A 135 22.36 2.99 -13.03
CA ARG A 135 22.47 2.64 -14.45
C ARG A 135 21.50 3.38 -15.35
N LEU A 136 20.36 3.82 -14.82
CA LEU A 136 19.38 4.55 -15.63
C LEU A 136 19.71 6.04 -15.71
N THR A 137 19.47 6.62 -16.87
CA THR A 137 19.39 8.08 -17.01
C THR A 137 18.16 8.62 -16.27
N ARG A 138 18.18 9.91 -15.92
CA ARG A 138 17.06 10.58 -15.24
C ARG A 138 15.71 10.38 -15.94
N HIS A 139 15.69 10.42 -17.27
CA HIS A 139 14.47 10.24 -18.06
C HIS A 139 13.97 8.80 -18.03
N GLN A 140 14.88 7.81 -18.14
CA GLN A 140 14.51 6.40 -18.05
C GLN A 140 13.97 6.05 -16.67
N LEU A 141 14.64 6.51 -15.59
CA LEU A 141 14.18 6.30 -14.22
C LEU A 141 12.79 6.92 -13.99
N SER A 142 12.58 8.16 -14.48
CA SER A 142 11.27 8.80 -14.41
C SER A 142 10.19 8.01 -15.17
N GLY A 143 10.53 7.42 -16.32
CA GLY A 143 9.62 6.60 -17.11
C GLY A 143 9.22 5.31 -16.40
N VAL A 144 10.20 4.58 -15.83
CA VAL A 144 9.95 3.36 -15.04
C VAL A 144 9.09 3.69 -13.82
N LEU A 145 9.45 4.71 -13.04
CA LEU A 145 8.66 5.12 -11.87
C LEU A 145 7.23 5.53 -12.25
N ALA A 146 7.04 6.23 -13.38
CA ALA A 146 5.71 6.59 -13.86
C ALA A 146 4.88 5.37 -14.23
N HIS A 147 5.47 4.40 -14.94
CA HIS A 147 4.83 3.15 -15.31
C HIS A 147 4.36 2.39 -14.06
N GLU A 148 5.26 2.21 -13.10
CA GLU A 148 5.01 1.48 -11.85
C GLU A 148 3.96 2.15 -10.97
N LEU A 149 4.03 3.48 -10.81
CA LEU A 149 3.01 4.23 -10.09
C LEU A 149 1.66 4.11 -10.80
N SER A 150 1.61 4.20 -12.13
CA SER A 150 0.34 4.08 -12.85
C SER A 150 -0.35 2.72 -12.65
N HIS A 151 0.43 1.66 -12.43
CA HIS A 151 -0.07 0.31 -12.16
C HIS A 151 -0.48 0.09 -10.70
N HIS A 152 0.27 0.65 -9.74
CA HIS A 152 0.10 0.36 -8.32
C HIS A 152 -0.83 1.32 -7.55
N LEU A 153 -1.33 2.37 -8.20
CA LEU A 153 -2.29 3.32 -7.63
C LEU A 153 -3.74 2.82 -7.73
N GLY A 154 -4.02 1.66 -7.14
CA GLY A 154 -5.32 1.00 -7.25
C GLY A 154 -5.97 0.66 -5.91
N PHE A 155 -7.32 0.64 -5.91
CA PHE A 155 -8.15 -0.01 -4.90
C PHE A 155 -7.78 -1.50 -4.70
N HIS A 156 -7.11 -2.13 -5.68
CA HIS A 156 -6.65 -3.51 -5.62
C HIS A 156 -5.72 -3.79 -4.43
N THR A 157 -4.78 -2.90 -4.13
CA THR A 157 -3.86 -3.07 -2.99
C THR A 157 -4.61 -3.03 -1.66
N VAL A 158 -5.61 -2.14 -1.55
CA VAL A 158 -6.48 -2.04 -0.37
C VAL A 158 -7.32 -3.31 -0.20
N ALA A 159 -7.97 -3.76 -1.27
CA ALA A 159 -8.78 -4.96 -1.25
C ALA A 159 -7.96 -6.20 -0.89
N LEU A 160 -6.75 -6.34 -1.44
CA LEU A 160 -5.85 -7.46 -1.13
C LEU A 160 -5.37 -7.42 0.32
N THR A 161 -5.04 -6.23 0.84
CA THR A 161 -4.68 -6.04 2.26
C THR A 161 -5.83 -6.43 3.18
N LEU A 162 -7.07 -6.02 2.86
CA LEU A 162 -8.26 -6.39 3.63
C LEU A 162 -8.55 -7.89 3.56
N SER A 163 -8.46 -8.50 2.37
CA SER A 163 -8.66 -9.94 2.21
C SER A 163 -7.67 -10.74 3.06
N HIS A 164 -6.37 -10.38 3.02
CA HIS A 164 -5.35 -11.03 3.85
C HIS A 164 -5.60 -10.80 5.35
N TRP A 165 -6.01 -9.60 5.75
CA TRP A 165 -6.29 -9.30 7.15
C TRP A 165 -7.48 -10.09 7.71
N LEU A 166 -8.55 -10.23 6.92
CA LEU A 166 -9.74 -10.98 7.31
C LEU A 166 -9.54 -12.50 7.28
N SER A 167 -8.49 -13.01 6.62
CA SER A 167 -8.19 -14.44 6.56
C SER A 167 -7.25 -14.93 7.68
N ILE A 168 -6.74 -14.05 8.54
CA ILE A 168 -5.80 -14.41 9.61
C ILE A 168 -6.46 -15.14 10.80
N PRO A 169 -7.62 -14.70 11.34
CA PRO A 169 -8.28 -15.40 12.44
C PRO A 169 -8.73 -16.81 12.07
#